data_AF-A0A7X8PAP0-F1
#
_entry.id   AF-A0A7X8PAP0-F1
#
_cell.length_a   1.000
_cell.length_b   1.000
_cell.length_c   1.000
_cell.angle_alpha   90.00
_cell.angle_beta   90.00
_cell.angle_gamma   90.00
#
_symmetry.space_group_name_H-M   'P 1'
#
loop_
_entity.id
_entity.type
_entity.pdbx_description
1 polymer ?
#
loop_
_entity_poly.entity_id
_entity_poly.type
_entity_poly.pdbx_seq_one_letter_code
_entity_poly.pdbx_strand_id
1 'polypeptide(L)'
;MNGVLEWFASIGTIIAATLVALDMGRRITGWGFVLFVVVSIAWIASGITNGASSVAIQNAALLLVNAWGVWRYLLNPERRQIKTNRL
;
A
#
# COMPACT_ATOMS: atom_id res chain seq x y z
N MET A 1 -5.05 -11.81 18.71
CA MET A 1 -5.43 -11.10 17.48
C MET A 1 -6.94 -10.96 17.43
N ASN A 2 -7.49 -9.87 17.99
CA ASN A 2 -8.88 -9.38 17.87
C ASN A 2 -9.01 -7.89 18.31
N GLY A 3 -7.93 -7.11 18.25
CA GLY A 3 -7.88 -5.73 18.69
C GLY A 3 -8.36 -4.73 17.63
N VAL A 4 -8.71 -3.51 18.06
CA VAL A 4 -9.13 -2.40 17.17
C VAL A 4 -8.13 -2.15 16.04
N LEU A 5 -6.83 -2.31 16.33
CA LEU A 5 -5.74 -2.14 15.35
C LEU A 5 -5.83 -3.15 14.19
N GLU A 6 -6.23 -4.38 14.46
CA GLU A 6 -6.30 -5.46 13.46
C GLU A 6 -7.57 -5.34 12.60
N TRP A 7 -8.68 -4.90 13.19
CA TRP A 7 -9.88 -4.53 12.44
C TRP A 7 -9.61 -3.35 11.50
N PHE A 8 -8.96 -2.30 12.01
CA PHE A 8 -8.55 -1.15 11.19
C PHE A 8 -7.64 -1.60 10.04
N ALA A 9 -6.62 -2.41 10.35
CA ALA A 9 -5.69 -2.92 9.36
C ALA A 9 -6.41 -3.77 8.29
N SER A 10 -7.32 -4.67 8.70
CA SER A 10 -8.06 -5.55 7.78
C SER A 10 -8.95 -4.76 6.83
N ILE A 11 -9.75 -3.83 7.34
CA ILE A 11 -10.63 -2.98 6.53
C ILE A 11 -9.78 -2.13 5.57
N GLY A 12 -8.69 -1.56 6.09
CA GLY A 12 -7.74 -0.81 5.28
C GLY A 12 -7.11 -1.64 4.16
N THR A 13 -6.73 -2.89 4.43
CA THR A 13 -6.20 -3.84 3.41
C THR A 13 -7.23 -4.04 2.29
N ILE A 14 -8.50 -4.25 2.65
CA ILE A 14 -9.57 -4.49 1.67
C ILE A 14 -9.75 -3.25 0.79
N ILE A 15 -9.87 -2.06 1.38
CA ILE A 15 -10.03 -0.80 0.63
C ILE A 15 -8.83 -0.57 -0.29
N ALA A 16 -7.61 -0.72 0.23
CA ALA A 16 -6.39 -0.54 -0.55
C ALA A 16 -6.32 -1.50 -1.74
N ALA A 17 -6.66 -2.78 -1.51
CA ALA A 17 -6.73 -3.79 -2.55
C ALA A 17 -7.74 -3.43 -3.63
N THR A 18 -8.93 -2.98 -3.23
CA THR A 18 -9.97 -2.52 -4.17
C THR A 18 -9.48 -1.34 -5.01
N LEU A 19 -8.87 -0.33 -4.39
CA LEU A 19 -8.34 0.85 -5.11
C LEU A 19 -7.28 0.47 -6.15
N VAL A 20 -6.39 -0.46 -5.82
CA VAL A 20 -5.37 -0.96 -6.74
C VAL A 20 -5.98 -1.81 -7.85
N ALA A 21 -6.94 -2.69 -7.51
CA ALA A 21 -7.58 -3.60 -8.45
C ALA A 21 -8.48 -2.88 -9.48
N LEU A 22 -9.13 -1.79 -9.08
CA LEU A 22 -9.97 -0.98 -9.97
C LEU A 22 -9.16 -0.27 -11.06
N ASP A 23 -7.87 -0.03 -10.83
CA ASP A 23 -6.91 0.64 -11.73
C ASP A 23 -7.49 1.82 -12.54
N MET A 24 -8.37 2.63 -11.92
CA MET A 24 -9.09 3.75 -12.56
C MET A 24 -8.18 4.94 -12.91
N GLY A 25 -6.88 4.79 -12.76
CA GLY A 25 -5.88 5.77 -13.16
C GLY A 25 -4.68 5.78 -12.22
N ARG A 26 -3.53 6.19 -12.77
CA ARG A 26 -2.22 6.12 -12.10
C ARG A 26 -2.20 6.75 -10.69
N ARG A 27 -2.95 7.84 -10.48
CA ARG A 27 -3.03 8.51 -9.17
C ARG A 27 -3.82 7.70 -8.15
N ILE A 28 -4.96 7.12 -8.53
CA ILE A 28 -5.83 6.34 -7.61
C ILE A 28 -5.09 5.07 -7.18
N THR A 29 -4.49 4.35 -8.12
CA THR A 29 -3.67 3.16 -7.85
C THR A 29 -2.50 3.51 -6.93
N GLY A 30 -1.85 4.66 -7.15
CA GLY A 30 -0.81 5.19 -6.27
C GLY A 30 -1.27 5.46 -4.84
N TRP A 31 -2.45 6.06 -4.65
CA TRP A 31 -3.04 6.26 -3.33
C TRP A 31 -3.45 4.94 -2.64
N GLY A 32 -3.86 3.93 -3.42
CA GLY A 32 -4.06 2.57 -2.92
C GLY A 32 -2.78 1.98 -2.31
N PHE A 33 -1.63 2.17 -2.97
CA PHE A 33 -0.33 1.77 -2.41
C PHE A 33 0.06 2.56 -1.14
N VAL A 34 -0.25 3.86 -1.07
CA VAL A 34 -0.03 4.64 0.17
C VAL A 34 -0.84 4.08 1.33
N LEU A 35 -2.12 3.75 1.09
CA LEU A 35 -2.96 3.14 2.11
C LEU A 35 -2.42 1.77 2.54
N PHE A 36 -1.95 0.95 1.61
CA PHE A 36 -1.29 -0.32 1.92
C PHE A 36 -0.03 -0.14 2.79
N VAL A 37 0.77 0.91 2.58
CA VAL A 37 1.93 1.21 3.45
C VAL A 37 1.48 1.43 4.90
N VAL A 38 0.46 2.26 5.12
CA VAL A 38 -0.07 2.55 6.46
C VAL A 38 -0.60 1.28 7.14
N VAL A 39 -1.32 0.46 6.38
CA VAL A 39 -1.90 -0.78 6.87
C VAL A 39 -0.83 -1.84 7.18
N SER A 40 0.22 -1.95 6.36
CA SER A 40 1.34 -2.85 6.64
C SER A 40 2.05 -2.48 7.94
N ILE A 41 2.20 -1.19 8.27
CA ILE A 41 2.76 -0.74 9.56
C ILE A 41 1.86 -1.20 10.72
N ALA A 42 0.54 -1.06 10.59
CA ALA A 42 -0.41 -1.52 11.60
C ALA A 42 -0.33 -3.05 11.82
N TRP A 43 -0.22 -3.83 10.75
CA TRP A 43 -0.04 -5.29 10.83
C TRP A 43 1.30 -5.70 11.42
N ILE A 44 2.39 -4.97 11.12
CA ILE A 44 3.70 -5.21 11.74
C ILE A 44 3.61 -4.95 13.25
N ALA A 45 3.05 -3.80 13.65
CA ALA A 45 2.88 -3.45 15.05
C ALA A 45 2.03 -4.52 15.78
N SER A 46 0.91 -4.93 15.19
CA SER A 46 0.07 -5.99 15.78
C SER A 46 0.78 -7.33 15.85
N GLY A 47 1.54 -7.69 14.80
CA GLY A 47 2.29 -8.94 14.75
C GLY A 47 3.34 -9.01 15.86
N ILE A 48 4.02 -7.90 16.14
CA ILE A 48 5.00 -7.81 17.24
C ILE A 48 4.29 -7.89 18.60
N THR A 49 3.20 -7.15 18.82
CA THR A 49 2.51 -7.12 20.12
C THR A 49 1.82 -8.44 20.48
N ASN A 50 1.36 -9.18 19.46
CA ASN A 50 0.63 -10.44 19.65
C ASN A 50 1.52 -11.69 19.48
N GLY A 51 2.84 -11.53 19.29
CA GLY A 51 3.76 -12.65 19.06
C GLY A 51 3.56 -13.38 17.73
N ALA A 52 2.88 -12.76 16.77
CA ALA A 52 2.63 -13.29 15.43
C ALA A 52 3.76 -12.88 14.46
N SER A 53 4.95 -13.45 14.64
CA SER A 53 6.14 -13.11 13.86
C SER A 53 5.97 -13.30 12.35
N SER A 54 5.18 -14.29 11.92
CA SER A 54 4.88 -14.54 10.50
C SER A 54 4.14 -13.36 9.85
N VAL A 55 3.14 -12.81 10.54
CA VAL A 55 2.35 -11.65 10.09
C VAL A 55 3.23 -10.40 10.01
N ALA A 56 4.10 -10.20 11.00
CA ALA A 56 5.03 -9.07 11.02
C ALA A 56 6.03 -9.13 9.86
N ILE A 57 6.67 -10.28 9.64
CA ILE A 57 7.66 -10.45 8.55
C ILE A 57 6.99 -10.30 7.19
N GLN A 58 5.82 -10.90 6.98
CA GLN A 58 5.06 -10.77 5.73
C GLN A 58 4.74 -9.30 5.44
N ASN A 59 4.24 -8.56 6.43
CA ASN A 59 3.89 -7.16 6.25
C ASN A 59 5.10 -6.25 6.12
N ALA A 60 6.26 -6.61 6.67
CA ALA A 60 7.52 -5.92 6.41
C ALA A 60 7.95 -6.05 4.94
N ALA A 61 7.83 -7.25 4.36
CA ALA A 61 8.08 -7.45 2.93
C ALA A 61 7.08 -6.66 2.06
N LEU A 62 5.79 -6.70 2.42
CA LEU A 62 4.75 -5.92 1.74
C LEU A 62 5.01 -4.42 1.84
N LEU A 63 5.48 -3.91 2.97
CA LEU A 63 5.82 -2.50 3.15
C LEU A 63 6.80 -2.01 2.08
N LEU A 64 7.83 -2.81 1.78
CA LEU A 64 8.82 -2.51 0.74
C LEU A 64 8.19 -2.49 -0.66
N VAL A 65 7.38 -3.51 -0.99
CA VAL A 65 6.68 -3.60 -2.27
C VAL A 65 5.69 -2.43 -2.45
N ASN A 66 4.95 -2.09 -1.40
CA ASN A 66 3.99 -1.00 -1.40
C ASN A 66 4.69 0.36 -1.55
N ALA A 67 5.82 0.57 -0.86
CA ALA A 67 6.65 1.77 -1.05
C ALA A 67 7.15 1.89 -2.50
N TRP A 68 7.56 0.78 -3.12
CA TRP A 68 7.90 0.75 -4.55
C TRP A 68 6.71 1.11 -5.43
N GLY A 69 5.51 0.60 -5.11
CA GLY A 69 4.26 0.98 -5.77
C GLY A 69 3.98 2.49 -5.69
N VAL A 70 4.13 3.09 -4.50
CA VAL A 70 4.00 4.55 -4.31
C VAL A 70 4.96 5.30 -5.21
N TRP A 71 6.24 4.91 -5.23
CA TRP A 71 7.23 5.54 -6.09
C TRP A 71 6.87 5.43 -7.58
N ARG A 72 6.52 4.23 -8.06
CA ARG A 72 6.16 3.98 -9.47
C ARG A 72 4.94 4.77 -9.95
N TYR A 73 3.91 4.89 -9.11
CA TYR A 73 2.61 5.44 -9.53
C TYR A 73 2.46 6.93 -9.19
N LEU A 74 2.97 7.41 -8.05
CA LEU A 74 2.86 8.82 -7.65
C LEU A 74 4.10 9.64 -7.98
N LEU A 75 5.30 9.11 -7.73
CA LEU A 75 6.54 9.90 -7.77
C LEU A 75 7.28 9.81 -9.11
N ASN A 76 7.17 8.70 -9.85
CA ASN A 76 7.91 8.51 -11.10
C ASN A 76 7.43 9.51 -12.18
N PRO A 77 8.31 10.40 -12.72
CA PRO A 77 7.95 11.46 -13.66
C PRO A 77 7.63 11.02 -15.10
N GLU A 78 7.83 9.75 -15.46
CA GLU A 78 7.86 9.28 -16.87
C GLU A 78 6.58 9.52 -17.70
N ARG A 79 5.45 9.96 -17.12
CA ARG A 79 4.23 10.35 -17.86
C ARG A 79 3.97 11.85 -17.96
N ARG A 80 4.96 12.72 -17.78
CA ARG A 80 4.86 14.12 -18.22
C ARG A 80 5.43 14.37 -19.63
N GLN A 81 6.33 13.52 -20.14
CA GLN A 81 7.09 13.84 -21.36
C GLN A 81 6.44 13.43 -22.69
N ILE A 82 5.47 12.51 -22.71
CA ILE A 82 4.86 12.06 -23.98
C ILE A 82 3.92 13.12 -24.59
N LYS A 83 3.36 14.04 -23.78
CA LYS A 83 2.50 15.13 -24.30
C LYS A 83 3.27 16.31 -24.89
N THR A 84 4.55 16.48 -24.54
CA THR A 84 5.32 17.66 -24.98
C THR A 84 6.05 17.41 -26.31
N ASN A 85 6.37 16.16 -26.67
CA ASN A 85 7.10 15.82 -27.90
C ASN A 85 6.22 15.55 -29.14
N ARG A 86 4.92 15.89 -29.09
CA ARG A 86 3.99 15.75 -30.23
C ARG A 86 3.38 17.07 -30.71
N LEU A 87 3.95 18.20 -30.27
CA LEU A 87 3.56 19.54 -30.73
C LEU A 87 4.70 20.15 -31.54
#